data_AF-A0A662Q5B8-F1
#
_entry.id   AF-A0A662Q5B8-F1
#
_cell.length_a   1.000
_cell.length_b   1.000
_cell.length_c   1.000
_cell.angle_alpha   90.00
_cell.angle_beta   90.00
_cell.angle_gamma   90.00
#
_symmetry.space_group_name_H-M   'P 1'
#
loop_
_entity.id
_entity.type
_entity.pdbx_description
1 polymer ?
#
loop_
_entity_poly.entity_id
_entity_poly.type
_entity_poly.pdbx_seq_one_letter_code
_entity_poly.pdbx_strand_id
1 'polypeptide(L)' 'MTIRTLVLKKKLARAMKKAWPVPAWVVMRTHGAVRFHVKRRHWRRGRIKP' A
#
# COMPACT_ATOMS: atom_id res chain seq x y z
N MET A 1 21.33 -5.99 15.06
CA MET A 1 20.07 -6.44 14.41
C MET A 1 18.92 -6.18 15.36
N THR A 2 18.01 -5.26 15.06
CA THR A 2 16.81 -5.08 15.89
C THR A 2 15.86 -6.26 15.67
N ILE A 3 15.58 -7.01 16.74
CA ILE A 3 14.56 -8.07 16.73
C ILE A 3 13.21 -7.41 16.44
N ARG A 4 12.72 -7.55 15.20
CA ARG A 4 11.40 -7.04 14.82
C ARG A 4 10.33 -8.01 15.31
N THR A 5 9.47 -7.53 16.19
CA THR A 5 8.34 -8.30 16.68
C THR A 5 7.42 -8.73 15.53
N LEU A 6 6.73 -9.86 15.70
CA LEU A 6 5.76 -10.36 14.73
C LEU A 6 4.68 -9.32 14.39
N VAL A 7 4.30 -8.50 15.38
CA VAL A 7 3.33 -7.41 15.21
C VAL A 7 3.84 -6.36 14.21
N LEU A 8 5.09 -5.92 14.36
CA LEU A 8 5.70 -4.97 13.43
C LEU A 8 5.77 -5.56 12.02
N LYS A 9 6.14 -6.84 11.87
CA LYS A 9 6.17 -7.52 10.56
C LYS A 9 4.78 -7.53 9.90
N LYS A 10 3.73 -7.88 10.66
CA LYS A 10 2.34 -7.86 10.16
C LYS A 10 1.88 -6.46 9.75
N LYS A 11 2.21 -5.42 10.53
CA LYS A 11 1.91 -4.02 10.18
C LYS A 11 2.60 -3.60 8.88
N LEU A 12 3.89 -3.90 8.73
CA LEU A 12 4.66 -3.59 7.52
C LEU A 12 4.10 -4.32 6.29
N ALA A 13 3.74 -5.61 6.42
CA ALA A 13 3.14 -6.37 5.35
C ALA A 13 1.78 -5.79 4.89
N ARG A 14 0.93 -5.38 5.86
CA ARG A 14 -0.34 -4.68 5.55
C ARG A 14 -0.10 -3.34 4.85
N ALA A 15 0.91 -2.58 5.28
CA ALA A 15 1.28 -1.31 4.66
C ALA A 15 1.80 -1.49 3.23
N MET A 16 2.48 -2.61 2.95
CA MET A 16 2.93 -2.96 1.59
C MET A 16 1.76 -3.26 0.67
N LYS A 17 0.78 -4.06 1.13
CA LYS A 17 -0.45 -4.37 0.35
C LYS A 17 -1.24 -3.12 -0.02
N LYS A 18 -1.35 -2.14 0.89
CA LYS A 18 -2.04 -0.85 0.63
C LYS A 18 -1.37 0.03 -0.42
N ALA A 19 -0.10 -0.22 -0.73
CA ALA A 19 0.64 0.57 -1.71
C ALA A 19 0.51 0.03 -3.15
N TRP A 20 -0.24 -1.06 -3.35
CA TRP A 20 -0.46 -1.65 -4.67
C TRP A 20 -1.31 -0.76 -5.58
N PRO A 21 -1.08 -0.81 -6.90
CA PRO A 21 -1.90 -0.09 -7.87
C PRO A 21 -3.32 -0.68 -7.96
N VAL A 22 -4.25 0.12 -8.50
CA VAL A 22 -5.61 -0.32 -8.79
C VAL A 22 -5.56 -1.36 -9.93
N PRO A 23 -6.23 -2.53 -9.80
CA PRO A 23 -6.27 -3.52 -10.87
C PRO A 23 -6.92 -3.00 -12.15
N ALA A 24 -6.40 -3.41 -13.30
CA ALA A 24 -6.88 -2.95 -14.61
C ALA A 24 -8.38 -3.18 -14.82
N TRP A 25 -8.91 -4.34 -14.38
CA TRP A 25 -10.34 -4.65 -14.53
C TRP A 25 -11.25 -3.70 -13.75
N VAL A 26 -10.77 -3.11 -12.63
CA VAL A 26 -11.52 -2.09 -11.87
C VAL A 26 -11.56 -0.78 -12.64
N VAL A 27 -10.45 -0.41 -13.27
CA VAL A 27 -10.37 0.78 -14.12
C VAL A 27 -11.34 0.64 -15.30
N MET A 28 -11.36 -0.53 -15.95
CA MET A 28 -12.30 -0.83 -17.03
C MET A 28 -13.76 -0.79 -16.57
N ARG A 29 -14.07 -1.43 -15.44
CA ARG A 29 -15.43 -1.46 -14.86
C ARG A 29 -15.95 -0.07 -14.49
N THR A 30 -15.06 0.83 -14.08
CA THR A 30 -15.40 2.20 -13.64
C THR A 30 -15.25 3.24 -14.75
N HIS A 31 -15.02 2.82 -16.01
CA HIS A 31 -14.75 3.72 -17.14
C HIS A 31 -13.65 4.77 -16.82
N GLY A 32 -12.65 4.35 -16.05
CA GLY A 32 -11.54 5.21 -15.66
C GLY A 32 -11.87 6.26 -14.59
N ALA A 33 -12.98 6.15 -13.86
CA ALA A 33 -13.25 6.99 -12.70
C ALA A 33 -12.26 6.70 -11.55
N VAL A 34 -11.88 5.43 -11.36
CA VAL A 34 -10.89 5.03 -10.35
C VAL A 34 -9.59 4.63 -11.06
N ARG A 35 -8.62 5.55 -11.12
CA ARG A 35 -7.32 5.33 -11.82
C ARG A 35 -6.16 5.02 -10.89
N PHE A 36 -6.13 5.64 -9.72
CA PHE A 36 -5.05 5.48 -8.76
C PHE A 36 -5.58 5.36 -7.33
N HIS A 37 -4.82 4.67 -6.49
CA HIS A 37 -5.14 4.56 -5.08
C HIS A 37 -4.67 5.82 -4.34
N VAL A 38 -5.57 6.58 -3.73
CA VAL A 38 -5.24 7.87 -3.07
C VAL A 38 -4.20 7.70 -1.95
N LYS A 39 -4.24 6.58 -1.22
CA LYS A 39 -3.25 6.27 -0.16
C LYS A 39 -1.99 5.53 -0.67
N ARG A 40 -1.77 5.48 -1.99
CA ARG A 40 -0.55 4.90 -2.56
C ARG A 40 0.65 5.68 -2.02
N ARG A 41 1.67 4.95 -1.56
CA ARG A 41 2.80 5.56 -0.85
C ARG A 41 4.12 5.10 -1.46
N HIS A 42 5.03 6.04 -1.65
CA HIS A 42 6.43 5.76 -1.98
C HIS A 42 7.29 5.77 -0.71
N TRP A 43 8.26 4.86 -0.63
CA TRP A 43 9.06 4.64 0.58
C TRP A 43 9.92 5.85 0.97
N ARG A 44 10.39 6.66 0.01
CA ARG A 44 11.13 7.90 0.30
C ARG A 44 10.25 9.05 0.76
N ARG A 45 8.98 9.08 0.36
CA ARG A 45 8.08 10.24 0.60
C ARG A 45 7.26 10.13 1.89
N GLY A 46 7.15 8.96 2.49
CA GLY A 46 6.32 8.78 3.70
C GLY A 46 6.82 7.68 4.62
N ARG A 47 6.97 8.01 5.92
CA ARG A 47 7.37 7.07 6.98
C ARG A 47 6.19 6.20 7.41
N ILE A 48 6.45 4.92 7.64
CA ILE A 48 5.50 4.00 8.29
C ILE A 48 5.73 4.14 9.78
N LYS A 49 4.73 4.61 10.53
CA LYS A 49 4.80 4.60 11.99
C LYS A 49 4.78 3.13 12.46
N PRO A 50 5.75 2.68 13.27
CA PRO A 50 5.77 1.32 13.82
C PRO A 50 4.58 1.01 14.73
#